data_AF-A0A948URZ8-F1
#
_entry.id   AF-A0A948URZ8-F1
#
_cell.length_a   1.000
_cell.length_b   1.000
_cell.length_c   1.000
_cell.angle_alpha   90.00
_cell.angle_beta   90.00
_cell.angle_gamma   90.00
#
_symmetry.space_group_name_H-M   'P 1'
#
loop_
_entity.id
_entity.type
_entity.pdbx_description
1 polymer ?
#
loop_
_entity_poly.entity_id
_entity_poly.type
_entity_poly.pdbx_seq_one_letter_code
_entity_poly.pdbx_strand_id
1 'polypeptide(L)' 'MKNISNIIKDSNYSFSLFEQSLVDKLEQKITVKDGKSYVVCVIRDKEIILKPEEVVCQLCWRKI' A
#
# COMPACT_ATOMS: atom_id res chain seq x y z
N MET A 1 8.18 10.39 -7.98
CA MET A 1 8.08 8.96 -7.61
C MET A 1 6.96 8.81 -6.59
N LYS A 2 5.94 7.99 -6.88
CA LYS A 2 5.03 7.51 -5.82
C LYS A 2 5.87 6.56 -4.97
N ASN A 3 5.85 6.76 -3.66
CA ASN A 3 6.66 5.93 -2.78
C ASN A 3 5.84 5.58 -1.56
N ILE A 4 5.36 4.34 -1.52
CA ILE A 4 4.66 3.79 -0.36
C ILE A 4 5.52 3.94 0.89
N SER A 5 6.85 3.94 0.77
CA SER A 5 7.73 4.18 1.91
C SER A 5 7.43 5.47 2.64
N ASN A 6 6.99 6.52 1.95
CA ASN A 6 6.59 7.78 2.57
C ASN A 6 5.28 7.69 3.36
N ILE A 7 4.40 6.75 3.00
CA ILE A 7 3.11 6.52 3.68
C ILE A 7 3.34 5.78 5.00
N ILE A 8 4.25 4.81 5.04
CA ILE A 8 4.50 4.01 6.24
C ILE A 8 5.66 4.54 7.11
N LYS A 9 6.51 5.43 6.58
CA LYS A 9 7.67 5.99 7.31
C LYS A 9 7.30 6.66 8.64
N ASP A 10 6.12 7.22 8.75
CA ASP A 10 5.62 7.88 9.96
C ASP A 10 4.83 6.92 10.88
N SER A 11 4.77 5.64 10.54
CA SER A 11 4.00 4.63 11.26
C SER A 11 4.89 3.63 11.98
N ASN A 12 4.32 2.94 12.97
CA ASN A 12 5.04 1.92 13.75
C ASN A 12 5.27 0.59 13.00
N TYR A 13 5.11 0.58 11.66
CA TYR A 13 5.20 -0.60 10.81
C TYR A 13 6.50 -0.56 10.00
N SER A 14 7.16 -1.71 9.86
CA SER A 14 8.42 -1.82 9.12
C SER A 14 8.26 -2.61 7.82
N PHE A 15 8.76 -2.05 6.71
CA PHE A 15 8.77 -2.71 5.40
C PHE A 15 9.62 -3.96 5.34
N SER A 16 10.55 -4.13 6.28
CA SER A 16 11.44 -5.29 6.34
C SER A 16 10.70 -6.63 6.42
N LEU A 17 9.39 -6.62 6.69
CA LEU A 17 8.52 -7.79 6.73
C LEU A 17 8.01 -8.24 5.35
N PHE A 18 8.18 -7.42 4.31
CA PHE A 18 7.60 -7.61 2.99
C PHE A 18 8.66 -7.65 1.89
N GLU A 19 8.44 -8.49 0.88
CA GLU A 19 9.30 -8.50 -0.29
C GLU A 19 9.13 -7.22 -1.12
N GLN A 20 10.25 -6.68 -1.60
CA GLN A 20 10.26 -5.48 -2.42
C GLN A 20 9.38 -5.63 -3.69
N SER A 21 9.27 -6.85 -4.24
CA SER A 21 8.40 -7.13 -5.38
C SER A 21 6.91 -6.93 -5.07
N LEU A 22 6.46 -7.26 -3.85
CA LEU A 22 5.08 -7.04 -3.43
C LEU A 22 4.79 -5.55 -3.27
N VAL A 23 5.76 -4.81 -2.75
CA VAL A 23 5.70 -3.35 -2.62
C VAL A 23 5.59 -2.71 -4.00
N ASP A 24 6.45 -3.10 -4.96
CA ASP A 24 6.41 -2.56 -6.32
C ASP A 24 5.06 -2.83 -7.02
N LYS A 25 4.55 -4.07 -6.92
CA LYS A 25 3.22 -4.42 -7.42
C LYS A 25 2.08 -3.63 -6.75
N LEU A 26 2.26 -3.21 -5.49
CA LEU A 26 1.31 -2.33 -4.82
C LEU A 26 1.44 -0.91 -5.35
N GLU A 27 2.67 -0.38 -5.44
CA GLU A 27 2.97 0.98 -5.94
C GLU A 27 2.35 1.21 -7.32
N GLN A 28 2.49 0.24 -8.23
CA GLN A 28 1.96 0.31 -9.59
C GLN A 28 0.43 0.43 -9.64
N LYS A 29 -0.27 -0.08 -8.63
CA LYS A 29 -1.74 -0.01 -8.53
C LYS A 29 -2.23 1.26 -7.83
N ILE A 30 -1.33 2.09 -7.30
CA ILE A 30 -1.71 3.30 -6.57
C ILE A 30 -2.10 4.41 -7.54
N THR A 31 -3.29 4.94 -7.32
CA THR A 31 -3.79 6.14 -7.98
C THR A 31 -3.77 7.30 -7.00
N VAL A 32 -3.24 8.45 -7.40
CA VAL A 32 -3.25 9.66 -6.58
C VAL A 32 -4.37 10.56 -7.10
N LYS A 33 -5.34 10.87 -6.23
CA LYS A 33 -6.46 11.77 -6.52
C LYS A 33 -6.52 12.80 -5.40
N ASP A 34 -6.57 14.09 -5.74
CA ASP A 34 -6.71 15.17 -4.76
C ASP A 34 -5.65 15.13 -3.63
N GLY A 35 -4.40 14.82 -3.99
CA GLY A 35 -3.30 14.67 -3.04
C GLY A 35 -3.38 13.44 -2.12
N LYS A 36 -4.40 12.59 -2.25
CA LYS A 36 -4.58 11.36 -1.49
C LYS A 36 -4.25 10.15 -2.36
N SER A 37 -3.60 9.17 -1.75
CA SER A 37 -3.28 7.88 -2.38
C SER A 37 -4.46 6.93 -2.25
N TYR A 38 -4.82 6.26 -3.34
CA TYR A 38 -5.90 5.29 -3.43
C TYR A 38 -5.43 3.98 -4.07
N VAL A 39 -6.04 2.87 -3.70
CA VAL A 39 -5.87 1.56 -4.37
C VAL A 39 -7.18 0.79 -4.36
N VAL A 40 -7.33 -0.14 -5.30
CA VAL A 40 -8.39 -1.15 -5.22
C VAL A 40 -8.01 -2.20 -4.18
N CYS A 41 -8.84 -2.35 -3.16
CA CYS A 41 -8.65 -3.34 -2.11
C CYS A 41 -8.84 -4.75 -2.68
N VAL A 42 -7.81 -5.61 -2.59
CA VAL A 42 -7.87 -7.00 -3.13
C VAL A 42 -9.02 -7.82 -2.52
N ILE A 43 -9.42 -7.56 -1.28
CA ILE A 43 -10.48 -8.32 -0.60
C ILE A 43 -11.88 -7.83 -0.97
N ARG A 44 -12.03 -6.50 -1.08
CA ARG A 44 -13.35 -5.85 -1.18
C ARG A 44 -13.69 -5.40 -2.60
N ASP A 45 -12.73 -5.48 -3.52
CA ASP A 45 -12.80 -4.99 -4.91
C ASP A 45 -13.35 -3.55 -5.00
N LYS A 46 -12.92 -2.70 -4.07
CA LYS A 46 -13.35 -1.30 -3.96
C LYS A 46 -12.16 -0.38 -3.81
N GLU A 47 -12.26 0.81 -4.38
CA GLU A 47 -11.27 1.86 -4.20
C GLU A 47 -11.30 2.36 -2.75
N ILE A 48 -10.14 2.35 -2.10
CA ILE A 48 -9.95 2.79 -0.72
C ILE A 48 -8.76 3.73 -0.63
N ILE A 49 -8.76 4.59 0.40
CA ILE A 49 -7.61 5.46 0.70
C ILE A 49 -6.50 4.61 1.30
N LEU A 50 -5.29 4.81 0.80
CA LEU A 50 -4.07 4.12 1.19
C LEU A 50 -3.52 4.71 2.50
N LYS A 51 -4.07 4.26 3.63
CA LYS A 51 -3.51 4.52 4.96
C LYS A 51 -2.37 3.55 5.28
N PRO A 52 -1.49 3.85 6.25
CA PRO A 52 -0.40 2.95 6.61
C PRO A 52 -0.86 1.53 6.97
N GLU A 53 -1.95 1.42 7.74
CA GLU A 53 -2.57 0.12 8.08
C GLU A 53 -3.08 -0.62 6.84
N GLU A 54 -3.68 0.09 5.88
CA GLU A 54 -4.17 -0.51 4.64
C GLU A 54 -3.02 -0.99 3.76
N VAL A 55 -1.88 -0.30 3.75
CA VAL A 55 -0.69 -0.77 3.05
C VAL A 55 -0.24 -2.12 3.61
N VAL A 56 -0.08 -2.20 4.92
CA VAL A 56 0.35 -3.43 5.61
C VAL A 56 -0.66 -4.55 5.34
N CYS A 57 -1.96 -4.26 5.44
CA CYS A 57 -3.03 -5.19 5.13
C CYS A 57 -2.91 -5.71 3.68
N GLN A 58 -2.86 -4.84 2.68
CA GLN A 58 -2.73 -5.22 1.27
C GLN A 58 -1.47 -6.07 1.01
N LEU A 59 -0.34 -5.75 1.64
CA LEU A 59 0.90 -6.50 1.50
C LEU A 59 0.81 -7.89 2.17
N CYS A 60 0.18 -7.98 3.35
CA CYS A 60 -0.07 -9.26 4.03
C CYS A 60 -0.96 -10.18 3.20
N TRP A 61 -2.06 -9.68 2.65
CA TRP A 61 -2.99 -10.49 1.86
C TRP A 61 -2.42 -10.93 0.51
N ARG A 62 -1.48 -10.18 -0.07
CA ARG A 62 -0.79 -10.57 -1.31
C ARG A 62 0.36 -11.56 -1.11
N LYS A 63 0.74 -11.83 0.14
CA LYS A 63 1.76 -12.83 0.49
C LYS A 63 1.18 -14.26 0.54
N ILE A 64 -0.15 -14.39 0.62
CA ILE A 64 -0.91 -15.65 0.59
C ILE A 64 -1.32 -15.95 -0.85
#